data_AF-A0AAC8W415-F1
#
_entry.id   AF-A0AAC8W415-F1
#
_cell.length_a   1.000
_cell.length_b   1.000
_cell.length_c   1.000
_cell.angle_alpha   90.00
_cell.angle_beta   90.00
_cell.angle_gamma   90.00
#
_symmetry.space_group_name_H-M   'P 1'
#
loop_
_entity.id
_entity.type
_entity.pdbx_description
1 polymer ?
#
loop_
_entity_poly.entity_id
_entity_poly.type
_entity_poly.pdbx_seq_one_letter_code
_entity_poly.pdbx_strand_id
1 'polypeptide(L)'
;MHSDNSSHRWSVAPAQRALDHEPLGPEIHAGFAAVVGRLRAEAEALGARMADAGTIEIVEREGGAQVLYRPHHGEGLHRLVGDFDLHLTHDGKAAIHMRIRGVVPPAEILDFDRATADHLHSRLRAFETDCRRPDALAA
;
A
#
# COMPACT_ATOMS: atom_id res chain seq x y z
N MET A 1 -14.21 4.72 29.87
CA MET A 1 -13.51 3.76 29.01
C MET A 1 -14.29 3.66 27.71
N HIS A 2 -13.90 4.43 26.69
CA HIS A 2 -14.45 4.30 25.35
C HIS A 2 -13.42 3.50 24.54
N SER A 3 -13.66 2.21 24.40
CA SER A 3 -12.92 1.37 23.46
C SER A 3 -13.51 1.67 22.08
N ASP A 4 -12.89 2.61 21.38
CA ASP A 4 -13.17 2.88 19.98
C ASP A 4 -12.68 1.67 19.18
N ASN A 5 -13.60 0.73 18.96
CA ASN A 5 -13.47 -0.43 18.09
C ASN A 5 -13.49 0.06 16.64
N SER A 6 -12.48 0.85 16.24
CA SER A 6 -12.19 1.12 14.83
C SER A 6 -11.47 -0.08 14.23
N SER A 7 -12.13 -1.23 14.31
CA SER A 7 -11.85 -2.45 13.56
C SER A 7 -12.37 -2.28 12.14
N HIS A 8 -11.82 -1.32 11.41
CA HIS A 8 -11.68 -1.44 9.96
C HIS A 8 -10.59 -2.47 9.70
N ARG A 9 -10.87 -3.71 10.14
CA ARG A 9 -10.26 -4.93 9.66
C ARG A 9 -10.31 -4.81 8.15
N TRP A 10 -9.12 -4.76 7.55
CA TRP A 10 -8.84 -4.96 6.15
C TRP A 10 -10.01 -5.67 5.47
N SER A 11 -10.63 -5.02 4.49
CA SER A 11 -11.73 -5.61 3.73
C SER A 11 -11.18 -6.71 2.82
N VAL A 12 -10.61 -7.75 3.40
CA VAL A 12 -10.51 -9.08 2.82
C VAL A 12 -11.95 -9.57 2.70
N ALA A 13 -12.34 -9.94 1.49
CA ALA A 13 -13.67 -10.45 1.20
C ALA A 13 -14.03 -11.56 2.20
N PRO A 14 -15.31 -11.74 2.57
CA PRO A 14 -15.75 -12.78 3.52
C PRO A 14 -15.21 -14.20 3.20
N ALA A 15 -14.91 -14.49 1.93
CA ALA A 15 -14.30 -15.73 1.48
C ALA A 15 -12.84 -15.95 1.98
N GLN A 16 -12.10 -14.89 2.30
CA GLN A 16 -10.71 -14.96 2.74
C GLN A 16 -10.54 -15.29 4.23
N ARG A 17 -11.57 -15.06 5.07
CA ARG A 17 -11.55 -15.52 6.48
C ARG A 17 -11.63 -17.04 6.63
N ALA A 18 -12.05 -17.75 5.57
CA ALA A 18 -12.19 -19.21 5.60
C ALA A 18 -10.85 -19.95 5.37
N LEU A 19 -9.78 -19.24 5.04
CA LEU A 19 -8.42 -19.79 4.85
C LEU A 19 -7.54 -19.67 6.11
N ASP A 20 -8.09 -19.16 7.23
CA ASP A 20 -7.40 -18.78 8.47
C ASP A 20 -6.88 -19.95 9.36
N HIS A 21 -6.60 -21.15 8.84
CA HIS A 21 -6.38 -22.32 9.71
C HIS A 21 -5.00 -22.96 9.65
N GLU A 22 -4.17 -22.66 8.67
CA GLU A 22 -2.78 -23.13 8.66
C GLU A 22 -1.80 -21.95 8.74
N PRO A 23 -0.88 -21.92 9.73
CA PRO A 23 0.14 -20.91 9.80
C PRO A 23 1.09 -21.04 8.60
N LEU A 24 1.38 -19.92 7.94
CA LEU A 24 2.31 -19.87 6.82
C LEU A 24 3.72 -20.25 7.26
N GLY A 25 4.45 -20.92 6.35
CA GLY A 25 5.83 -21.32 6.59
C GLY A 25 6.79 -20.12 6.71
N PRO A 26 7.90 -20.26 7.46
CA PRO A 26 8.88 -19.19 7.65
C PRO A 26 9.51 -18.68 6.34
N GLU A 27 9.61 -19.54 5.32
CA GLU A 27 10.09 -19.19 3.98
C GLU A 27 9.16 -18.21 3.25
N ILE A 28 7.85 -18.34 3.44
CA ILE A 28 6.84 -17.42 2.88
C ILE A 28 6.98 -16.06 3.54
N HIS A 29 7.10 -16.04 4.87
CA HIS A 29 7.35 -14.81 5.62
C HIS A 29 8.67 -14.13 5.22
N ALA A 30 9.74 -14.91 5.02
CA ALA A 30 11.03 -14.39 4.57
C ALA A 30 10.95 -13.81 3.15
N GLY A 31 10.27 -14.50 2.23
CA GLY A 31 10.01 -14.02 0.88
C GLY A 31 9.23 -12.70 0.89
N PHE A 32 8.15 -12.64 1.66
CA PHE A 32 7.35 -11.43 1.83
C PHE A 32 8.15 -10.27 2.44
N ALA A 33 8.95 -10.53 3.48
CA ALA A 33 9.80 -9.52 4.11
C ALA A 33 10.82 -8.93 3.12
N ALA A 34 11.37 -9.75 2.21
CA ALA A 34 12.25 -9.26 1.15
C ALA A 34 11.52 -8.33 0.17
N VAL A 35 10.26 -8.61 -0.15
CA VAL A 35 9.42 -7.74 -1.00
C VAL A 35 9.10 -6.42 -0.27
N VAL A 36 8.76 -6.46 1.03
CA VAL A 36 8.54 -5.26 1.85
C VAL A 36 9.80 -4.38 1.92
N GLY A 37 10.98 -4.99 2.10
CA GLY A 37 12.25 -4.27 2.09
C GLY A 37 12.52 -3.53 0.77
N ARG A 38 12.12 -4.12 -0.36
CA ARG A 38 12.21 -3.46 -1.67
C ARG A 38 11.22 -2.32 -1.81
N LEU A 39 9.96 -2.53 -1.43
CA LEU A 39 8.93 -1.48 -1.41
C LEU A 39 9.43 -0.26 -0.62
N ARG A 40 10.06 -0.50 0.53
CA ARG A 40 10.63 0.56 1.36
C ARG A 40 11.70 1.36 0.61
N ALA A 41 12.67 0.71 -0.01
CA ALA A 41 13.71 1.38 -0.79
C ALA A 41 13.14 2.20 -1.95
N GLU A 42 12.11 1.69 -2.64
CA GLU A 42 11.44 2.41 -3.72
C GLU A 42 10.61 3.59 -3.22
N ALA A 43 9.95 3.44 -2.08
CA ALA A 43 9.17 4.50 -1.44
C ALA A 43 10.08 5.62 -0.90
N GLU A 44 11.26 5.30 -0.39
CA GLU A 44 12.28 6.29 -0.03
C GLU A 44 12.75 7.08 -1.27
N ALA A 45 13.02 6.39 -2.39
CA ALA A 45 13.37 7.04 -3.65
C ALA A 45 12.20 7.87 -4.21
N LEU A 46 10.96 7.41 -4.05
CA LEU A 46 9.76 8.17 -4.41
C LEU A 46 9.63 9.43 -3.54
N GLY A 47 9.90 9.34 -2.23
CA GLY A 47 9.91 10.49 -1.33
C GLY A 47 10.86 11.58 -1.79
N ALA A 48 12.09 11.21 -2.19
CA ALA A 48 13.04 12.16 -2.75
C ALA A 48 12.54 12.83 -4.04
N ARG A 49 11.86 12.07 -4.91
CA ARG A 49 11.28 12.62 -6.15
C ARG A 49 10.03 13.47 -5.91
N MET A 50 9.27 13.23 -4.84
CA MET A 50 8.01 13.92 -4.54
C MET A 50 8.16 15.09 -3.56
N ALA A 51 9.37 15.35 -3.07
CA ALA A 51 9.66 16.33 -2.02
C ALA A 51 9.23 17.77 -2.36
N ASP A 52 9.10 18.13 -3.64
CA ASP A 52 8.53 19.40 -4.10
C ASP A 52 7.01 19.47 -3.94
N ALA A 53 6.32 18.35 -4.12
CA ALA A 53 4.87 18.27 -4.21
C ALA A 53 4.18 17.88 -2.89
N GLY A 54 4.86 17.09 -2.06
CA GLY A 54 4.30 16.56 -0.83
C GLY A 54 5.26 15.69 -0.02
N THR A 55 4.72 15.07 1.02
CA THR A 55 5.42 14.15 1.90
C THR A 55 4.99 12.71 1.61
N ILE A 56 5.98 11.82 1.46
CA ILE A 56 5.80 10.37 1.46
C ILE A 56 6.16 9.83 2.84
N GLU A 57 5.28 9.02 3.42
CA GLU A 57 5.52 8.32 4.69
C GLU A 57 5.37 6.81 4.47
N ILE A 58 6.19 6.01 5.15
CA ILE A 58 6.11 4.55 5.11
C ILE A 58 5.70 4.08 6.51
N VAL A 59 4.65 3.27 6.56
CA VAL A 59 4.12 2.67 7.79
C VAL A 59 4.20 1.16 7.66
N GLU A 60 5.03 0.53 8.48
CA GLU A 60 5.08 -0.93 8.59
C GLU A 60 3.98 -1.41 9.55
N ARG A 61 3.31 -2.51 9.19
CA ARG A 61 2.28 -3.15 10.00
C ARG A 61 2.54 -4.65 10.06
N GLU A 62 1.90 -5.33 11.00
CA GLU A 62 1.91 -6.79 11.01
C GLU A 62 1.40 -7.33 9.67
N GLY A 63 2.23 -8.11 8.98
CA GLY A 63 1.90 -8.69 7.68
C GLY A 63 1.92 -7.72 6.49
N GLY A 64 2.49 -6.51 6.60
CA GLY A 64 2.53 -5.59 5.45
C GLY A 64 3.23 -4.25 5.65
N ALA A 65 3.21 -3.45 4.58
CA ALA A 65 3.70 -2.08 4.59
C ALA A 65 2.81 -1.19 3.72
N GLN A 66 2.69 0.07 4.13
CA GLN A 66 1.82 1.07 3.52
C GLN A 66 2.63 2.33 3.25
N VAL A 67 2.56 2.84 2.01
CA VAL A 67 3.13 4.12 1.59
C VAL A 67 2.00 5.14 1.54
N LEU A 68 2.16 6.26 2.23
CA LEU A 68 1.16 7.32 2.36
C LEU A 68 1.66 8.59 1.67
N TYR A 69 0.79 9.26 0.92
CA TYR A 69 1.09 10.54 0.29
C TYR A 69 0.21 11.69 0.80
N ARG A 70 0.85 12.77 1.24
CA ARG A 70 0.21 14.02 1.66
C ARG A 70 0.77 15.20 0.86
N PRO A 71 -0.02 15.92 0.05
CA PRO A 71 0.47 17.07 -0.70
C PRO A 71 0.77 18.25 0.24
N HIS A 72 1.71 19.12 -0.17
CA HIS A 72 1.99 20.38 0.53
C HIS A 72 0.91 21.44 0.30
N HIS A 73 0.25 21.41 -0.87
CA HIS A 73 -0.78 22.37 -1.26
C HIS A 73 -2.12 21.64 -1.45
N GLY A 74 -2.96 21.71 -0.44
CA GLY A 74 -4.34 21.22 -0.42
C GLY A 74 -5.04 21.81 0.80
N GLU A 75 -6.29 22.26 0.68
CA GLU A 75 -6.99 22.90 1.79
C GLU A 75 -7.04 21.96 3.01
N GLY A 76 -6.46 22.42 4.13
CA GLY A 76 -6.23 21.65 5.35
C GLY A 76 -4.82 21.07 5.42
N LEU A 77 -4.00 21.57 6.35
CA LEU A 77 -2.76 20.90 6.76
C LEU A 77 -3.10 19.42 7.07
N HIS A 78 -2.45 18.47 6.39
CA HIS A 78 -2.50 17.01 6.65
C HIS A 78 -3.60 16.14 5.98
N ARG A 79 -4.20 16.53 4.85
CA ARG A 79 -5.10 15.60 4.12
C ARG A 79 -4.31 14.48 3.42
N LEU A 80 -4.57 13.21 3.78
CA LEU A 80 -4.09 12.04 3.05
C LEU A 80 -4.80 11.96 1.68
N VAL A 81 -4.04 12.03 0.60
CA VAL A 81 -4.58 12.01 -0.77
C VAL A 81 -4.48 10.63 -1.40
N GLY A 82 -3.45 9.86 -1.07
CA GLY A 82 -3.35 8.51 -1.56
C GLY A 82 -2.53 7.60 -0.65
N ASP A 83 -2.80 6.32 -0.78
CA ASP A 83 -2.02 5.24 -0.18
C ASP A 83 -1.71 4.16 -1.21
N PHE A 84 -0.63 3.45 -0.94
CA PHE A 84 -0.20 2.26 -1.64
C PHE A 84 0.14 1.20 -0.58
N ASP A 85 -0.67 0.15 -0.52
CA ASP A 85 -0.58 -0.90 0.49
C ASP A 85 -0.09 -2.20 -0.14
N LEU A 86 0.82 -2.86 0.56
CA LEU A 86 1.26 -4.22 0.29
C LEU A 86 1.05 -5.07 1.54
N HIS A 87 0.33 -6.19 1.41
CA HIS A 87 0.11 -7.12 2.52
C HIS A 87 0.23 -8.58 2.10
N LEU A 88 0.58 -9.42 3.07
CA LEU A 88 0.65 -10.87 2.96
C LEU A 88 -0.75 -11.45 3.13
N THR A 89 -1.21 -12.19 2.13
CA THR A 89 -2.46 -12.93 2.19
C THR A 89 -2.25 -14.29 2.87
N HIS A 90 -3.33 -14.87 3.38
CA HIS A 90 -3.32 -16.17 4.06
C HIS A 90 -2.96 -17.35 3.14
N ASP A 91 -3.06 -17.19 1.82
CA ASP A 91 -2.59 -18.16 0.83
C ASP A 91 -1.12 -17.94 0.41
N GLY A 92 -0.39 -17.08 1.12
CA GLY A 92 1.03 -16.86 0.91
C GLY A 92 1.34 -16.01 -0.33
N LYS A 93 0.50 -15.02 -0.63
CA LYS A 93 0.66 -14.10 -1.78
C LYS A 93 0.75 -12.64 -1.35
N ALA A 94 1.25 -11.80 -2.25
CA ALA A 94 1.25 -10.35 -2.10
C ALA A 94 -0.07 -9.80 -2.62
N ALA A 95 -0.78 -9.05 -1.79
CA ALA A 95 -1.89 -8.23 -2.25
C ALA A 95 -1.47 -6.76 -2.27
N ILE A 96 -1.59 -6.14 -3.43
CA ILE A 96 -1.32 -4.72 -3.68
C ILE A 96 -2.64 -3.99 -3.77
N HIS A 97 -2.75 -2.88 -3.04
CA HIS A 97 -3.88 -1.99 -3.10
C HIS A 97 -3.37 -0.54 -3.26
N MET A 98 -4.01 0.25 -4.12
CA MET A 98 -3.57 1.60 -4.40
C MET A 98 -4.78 2.52 -4.46
N ARG A 99 -4.91 3.44 -3.51
CA ARG A 99 -6.05 4.36 -3.44
C ARG A 99 -5.57 5.79 -3.63
N ILE A 100 -6.23 6.54 -4.50
CA ILE A 100 -5.87 7.94 -4.76
C ILE A 100 -7.15 8.76 -4.92
N ARG A 101 -7.26 9.88 -4.19
CA ARG A 101 -8.42 10.80 -4.23
C ARG A 101 -9.78 10.09 -4.07
N GLY A 102 -9.82 9.03 -3.26
CA GLY A 102 -11.05 8.25 -3.03
C GLY A 102 -11.38 7.22 -4.12
N VAL A 103 -10.60 7.13 -5.20
CA VAL A 103 -10.69 6.03 -6.17
C VAL A 103 -10.00 4.80 -5.60
N VAL A 104 -10.73 3.70 -5.54
CA VAL A 104 -10.31 2.42 -4.96
C VAL A 104 -10.42 1.32 -6.02
N PRO A 105 -9.37 1.06 -6.82
CA PRO A 105 -9.34 -0.09 -7.71
C PRO A 105 -9.31 -1.40 -6.90
N PRO A 106 -9.76 -2.53 -7.49
CA PRO A 106 -9.61 -3.84 -6.87
C PRO A 106 -8.14 -4.13 -6.52
N ALA A 107 -7.92 -4.86 -5.42
CA ALA A 107 -6.59 -5.32 -5.06
C ALA A 107 -6.06 -6.34 -6.09
N GLU A 108 -4.77 -6.24 -6.38
CA GLU A 108 -4.05 -7.16 -7.26
C GLU A 108 -3.31 -8.20 -6.40
N ILE A 109 -3.42 -9.48 -6.75
CA ILE A 109 -2.80 -10.59 -6.01
C ILE A 109 -1.65 -11.18 -6.84
N LEU A 110 -0.47 -11.30 -6.24
CA LEU A 110 0.78 -11.65 -6.91
C LEU A 110 1.60 -12.66 -6.10
N ASP A 111 2.42 -13.46 -6.77
CA ASP A 111 3.36 -14.38 -6.11
C ASP A 111 4.67 -13.66 -5.69
N PHE A 112 5.48 -14.19 -4.78
CA PHE A 112 6.71 -13.53 -4.29
C PHE A 112 7.93 -13.78 -5.17
N ASP A 113 7.90 -13.30 -6.41
CA ASP A 113 9.00 -13.50 -7.36
C ASP A 113 9.59 -12.18 -7.87
N ARG A 114 10.47 -12.29 -8.87
CA ARG A 114 11.09 -11.14 -9.52
C ARG A 114 10.05 -10.28 -10.26
N ALA A 115 8.99 -10.87 -10.82
CA ALA A 115 7.95 -10.13 -11.52
C ALA A 115 7.19 -9.22 -10.54
N THR A 116 6.99 -9.66 -9.29
CA THR A 116 6.39 -8.81 -8.25
C THR A 116 7.22 -7.59 -7.91
N ALA A 117 8.56 -7.66 -7.99
CA ALA A 117 9.40 -6.49 -7.79
C ALA A 117 9.27 -5.48 -8.95
N ASP A 118 9.32 -5.93 -10.20
CA ASP A 118 9.14 -5.06 -11.37
C ASP A 118 7.71 -4.46 -11.42
N HIS A 119 6.73 -5.22 -10.94
CA HIS A 119 5.35 -4.78 -10.80
C HIS A 119 5.18 -3.71 -9.72
N LEU A 120 5.77 -3.89 -8.54
CA LEU A 120 5.80 -2.87 -7.48
C LEU A 120 6.36 -1.54 -7.99
N HIS A 121 7.49 -1.60 -8.70
CA HIS A 121 8.08 -0.43 -9.32
C HIS A 121 7.09 0.29 -10.24
N SER A 122 6.49 -0.47 -11.15
CA SER A 122 5.54 0.05 -12.13
C SER A 122 4.32 0.69 -11.46
N ARG A 123 3.82 0.07 -10.37
CA ARG A 123 2.67 0.59 -9.63
C ARG A 123 3.01 1.83 -8.81
N LEU A 124 4.19 1.92 -8.20
CA LEU A 124 4.63 3.15 -7.53
C LEU A 124 4.86 4.30 -8.52
N ARG A 125 5.26 4.02 -9.76
CA ARG A 125 5.36 5.04 -10.83
C ARG A 125 3.98 5.52 -11.29
N ALA A 126 3.00 4.62 -11.36
CA ALA A 126 1.61 5.00 -11.61
C ALA A 126 1.06 5.86 -10.46
N PHE A 127 1.31 5.45 -9.21
CA PHE A 127 0.96 6.22 -8.01
C PHE A 127 1.56 7.63 -8.04
N GLU A 128 2.86 7.75 -8.29
CA GLU A 128 3.56 9.03 -8.46
C GLU A 128 2.88 9.94 -9.49
N THR A 129 2.60 9.37 -10.67
CA THR A 129 1.98 10.08 -11.79
C THR A 129 0.59 10.59 -11.40
N ASP A 130 -0.23 9.72 -10.81
CA ASP A 130 -1.60 10.03 -10.43
C ASP A 130 -1.65 11.05 -9.28
N CYS A 131 -0.78 10.93 -8.27
CA CYS A 131 -0.65 11.91 -7.19
C CYS A 131 -0.24 13.30 -7.70
N ARG A 132 0.57 13.38 -8.76
CA ARG A 132 0.99 14.64 -9.38
C ARG A 132 -0.02 15.26 -10.33
N ARG A 133 -1.05 14.53 -10.77
CA ARG A 133 -2.07 15.13 -11.63
C ARG A 133 -2.71 16.31 -10.89
N PRO A 134 -2.77 17.52 -11.49
CA PRO A 134 -3.61 18.58 -10.96
C PRO A 134 -5.03 18.02 -10.87
N ASP A 135 -5.77 18.34 -9.79
CA ASP A 135 -7.10 17.79 -9.53
C ASP A 135 -7.96 17.89 -10.79
N ALA A 136 -8.08 16.76 -11.50
CA ALA A 136 -9.01 16.63 -12.60
C ALA A 136 -10.37 16.38 -11.93
N LEU A 137 -11.05 17.49 -11.62
CA LEU A 137 -12.45 17.59 -11.22
C LEU A 137 -12.71 17.12 -9.76
N ALA A 138 -13.24 17.89 -8.80
CA ALA A 138 -14.22 18.96 -8.91
C ALA A 138 -15.24 18.69 -10.02
N ALA A 139 -15.80 17.48 -10.03
CA ALA A 139 -17.03 17.11 -10.72
C ALA A 139 -17.99 16.57 -9.66
#